data_AF-A0A8S9L9W3-F1
#
_entry.id   AF-A0A8S9L9W3-F1
#
_cell.length_a   1.000
_cell.length_b   1.000
_cell.length_c   1.000
_cell.angle_alpha   90.00
_cell.angle_beta   90.00
_cell.angle_gamma   90.00
#
_symmetry.space_group_name_H-M   'P 1'
#
loop_
_entity.id
_entity.type
_entity.pdbx_description
1 polymer ?
#
loop_
_entity_poly.entity_id
_entity_poly.type
_entity_poly.pdbx_seq_one_letter_code
_entity_poly.pdbx_strand_id
1 'polypeptide(L)'
;MNSWFWSAVFHIRDIDITKRLDFSSAIAVLGFSLIVSILRTFDVQLEAARVMVSAPVLALVTPHVLYINFYELDYASDLAMLLEIYDFPPYGGYFDAHSIWHLATVLLTILWWSFIRDDAEFRTSSILKKSKTKAK
;
A
#
# COMPACT_ATOMS: atom_id res chain seq x y z
N MET A 1 7.98 -7.44 0.38
CA MET A 1 8.41 -8.83 0.09
C MET A 1 7.23 -9.80 0.01
N ASN A 2 6.53 -10.14 1.10
CA ASN A 2 5.53 -11.23 1.08
C ASN A 2 4.45 -11.09 -0.03
N SER A 3 3.94 -9.88 -0.31
CA SER A 3 2.91 -9.69 -1.35
C SER A 3 3.36 -10.02 -2.77
N TRP A 4 4.48 -9.44 -3.25
CA TRP A 4 5.04 -9.80 -4.56
C TRP A 4 5.38 -11.28 -4.71
N PHE A 5 5.64 -12.01 -3.62
CA PHE A 5 5.80 -13.46 -3.67
C PHE A 5 4.46 -14.17 -3.95
N TRP A 6 3.39 -13.83 -3.23
CA TRP A 6 2.08 -14.45 -3.45
C TRP A 6 1.45 -14.06 -4.79
N SER A 7 1.61 -12.81 -5.24
CA SER A 7 1.21 -12.35 -6.57
C SER A 7 1.93 -13.13 -7.68
N ALA A 8 3.25 -13.36 -7.55
CA ALA A 8 3.99 -14.18 -8.51
C ALA A 8 3.52 -15.65 -8.51
N VAL A 9 3.22 -16.22 -7.34
CA VAL A 9 2.69 -17.60 -7.23
C VAL A 9 1.28 -17.71 -7.83
N PHE A 10 0.42 -16.71 -7.59
CA PHE A 10 -0.92 -16.60 -8.18
C PHE A 10 -0.87 -16.51 -9.72
N HIS A 11 -0.01 -15.64 -10.27
CA HIS A 11 0.15 -15.52 -11.73
C HIS A 11 0.80 -16.74 -12.40
N ILE A 12 1.50 -17.60 -11.65
CA ILE A 12 1.96 -18.92 -12.13
C ILE A 12 0.80 -19.95 -12.14
N ARG A 13 -0.11 -19.88 -11.16
CA ARG A 13 -1.27 -20.78 -11.05
C ARG A 13 -2.39 -20.18 -10.20
N ASP A 14 -3.48 -19.76 -10.85
CA ASP A 14 -4.73 -19.37 -10.19
C ASP A 14 -5.42 -20.62 -9.61
N ILE A 15 -5.54 -20.64 -8.28
CA ILE A 15 -6.37 -21.54 -7.46
C ILE A 15 -6.78 -20.78 -6.20
N ASP A 16 -7.89 -21.14 -5.55
CA ASP A 16 -8.46 -20.36 -4.43
C ASP A 16 -7.47 -20.02 -3.31
N ILE A 17 -6.55 -20.94 -3.00
CA ILE A 17 -5.52 -20.73 -1.97
C ILE A 17 -4.53 -19.64 -2.40
N THR A 18 -4.05 -19.63 -3.65
CA THR A 18 -3.10 -18.62 -4.13
C THR A 18 -3.80 -17.26 -4.28
N LYS A 19 -5.04 -17.25 -4.76
CA LYS A 19 -5.92 -16.07 -4.84
C LYS A 19 -6.15 -15.43 -3.47
N ARG A 20 -6.60 -16.21 -2.47
CA ARG A 20 -6.82 -15.71 -1.10
C ARG A 20 -5.54 -15.18 -0.45
N LEU A 21 -4.41 -15.85 -0.65
CA LEU A 21 -3.12 -15.42 -0.09
C LEU A 21 -2.58 -14.15 -0.76
N ASP A 22 -2.74 -13.98 -2.07
CA ASP A 22 -2.35 -12.75 -2.76
C ASP A 22 -3.15 -11.54 -2.23
N PHE A 23 -4.48 -11.58 -2.30
CA PHE A 23 -5.35 -10.52 -1.77
C PHE A 23 -5.06 -10.21 -0.29
N SER A 24 -4.93 -11.23 0.56
CA SER A 24 -4.60 -11.06 1.98
C SER A 24 -3.26 -10.35 2.18
N SER A 25 -2.25 -10.70 1.38
CA SER A 25 -0.91 -10.15 1.47
C SER A 25 -0.83 -8.71 0.94
N ALA A 26 -1.59 -8.38 -0.11
CA ALA A 26 -1.70 -7.03 -0.66
C ALA A 26 -2.37 -6.09 0.35
N ILE A 27 -3.51 -6.50 0.94
CA ILE A 27 -4.24 -5.73 1.95
C ILE A 27 -3.37 -5.49 3.19
N ALA A 28 -2.62 -6.50 3.65
CA ALA A 28 -1.68 -6.35 4.76
C ALA A 28 -0.54 -5.35 4.44
N VAL A 29 -0.01 -5.35 3.22
CA VAL A 29 1.02 -4.39 2.78
C VAL A 29 0.47 -2.97 2.67
N LEU A 30 -0.75 -2.79 2.14
CA LEU A 30 -1.41 -1.48 2.05
C LEU A 30 -1.67 -0.91 3.44
N GLY A 31 -2.27 -1.70 4.35
CA GLY A 31 -2.53 -1.29 5.73
C GLY A 31 -1.27 -0.92 6.51
N PHE A 32 -0.21 -1.74 6.42
CA PHE A 32 1.07 -1.43 7.03
C PHE A 32 1.71 -0.15 6.45
N SER A 33 1.66 0.02 5.13
CA SER A 33 2.21 1.20 4.45
C SER A 33 1.47 2.49 4.84
N LEU A 34 0.15 2.42 5.01
CA LEU A 34 -0.67 3.54 5.51
C LEU A 34 -0.25 3.94 6.93
N ILE A 35 -0.09 2.98 7.84
CA ILE A 35 0.39 3.23 9.20
C ILE A 35 1.77 3.91 9.17
N VAL A 36 2.74 3.34 8.47
CA VAL A 36 4.11 3.89 8.39
C VAL A 36 4.11 5.29 7.76
N SER A 37 3.29 5.53 6.73
CA SER A 37 3.16 6.84 6.07
C SER A 37 2.66 7.92 7.04
N ILE A 38 1.58 7.65 7.79
CA ILE A 38 1.04 8.59 8.78
C ILE A 38 2.07 8.85 9.89
N LEU A 39 2.66 7.79 10.45
CA LEU A 39 3.62 7.92 11.56
C LEU A 39 4.90 8.67 11.17
N ARG A 40 5.33 8.61 9.90
CA ARG A 40 6.46 9.41 9.40
C ARG A 40 6.08 10.85 9.06
N THR A 41 4.97 11.05 8.34
CA THR A 41 4.54 12.38 7.87
C THR A 41 4.30 13.37 9.02
N PHE A 42 3.85 12.88 10.17
CA PHE A 42 3.62 13.70 11.37
C PHE A 42 4.71 13.53 12.46
N ASP A 43 5.85 12.90 12.15
CA ASP A 43 6.93 12.51 13.09
C ASP A 43 6.42 12.08 14.48
N VAL A 44 5.52 11.07 14.49
CA VAL A 44 4.81 10.69 15.71
C VAL A 44 5.77 9.96 16.66
N GLN A 45 6.33 10.69 17.63
CA GLN A 45 7.27 10.14 18.61
C GLN A 45 6.63 9.57 19.89
N LEU A 46 5.39 9.97 20.22
CA LEU A 46 4.68 9.47 21.40
C LEU A 46 4.08 8.08 21.12
N GLU A 47 4.52 7.05 21.85
CA GLU A 47 4.10 5.66 21.63
C GLU A 47 2.57 5.47 21.75
N ALA A 48 1.91 6.16 22.67
CA ALA A 48 0.45 6.14 22.79
C ALA A 48 -0.24 6.66 21.51
N ALA A 49 0.27 7.74 20.91
CA ALA A 49 -0.25 8.26 19.64
C ALA A 49 0.03 7.31 18.47
N ARG A 50 1.18 6.60 18.47
CA ARG A 50 1.44 5.54 17.48
C ARG A 50 0.41 4.42 17.56
N VAL A 51 0.05 3.98 18.77
CA VAL A 51 -1.00 2.97 18.99
C VAL A 51 -2.36 3.50 18.55
N MET A 52 -2.71 4.75 18.87
CA MET A 52 -3.98 5.38 18.45
C MET A 52 -4.12 5.50 16.91
N VAL A 53 -3.02 5.69 16.17
CA VAL A 53 -3.02 5.67 14.70
C VAL A 53 -3.05 4.24 14.15
N SER A 54 -2.29 3.32 14.75
CA SER A 54 -2.12 1.96 14.22
C SER A 54 -3.32 1.06 14.48
N ALA A 55 -3.93 1.16 15.67
CA ALA A 55 -4.99 0.25 16.11
C ALA A 55 -6.26 0.33 15.23
N PRO A 56 -6.77 1.50 14.81
CA PRO A 56 -7.92 1.57 13.89
C PRO A 56 -7.63 0.92 12.53
N VAL A 57 -6.44 1.13 11.96
CA VAL A 57 -6.07 0.52 10.67
C VAL A 57 -5.94 -1.00 10.82
N LEU A 58 -5.31 -1.50 11.88
CA LEU A 58 -5.23 -2.93 12.17
C LEU A 58 -6.62 -3.54 12.45
N ALA A 59 -7.52 -2.81 13.10
CA ALA A 59 -8.90 -3.22 13.37
C ALA A 59 -9.80 -3.24 12.12
N LEU A 60 -9.42 -2.57 11.03
CA LEU A 60 -10.06 -2.72 9.72
C LEU A 60 -9.41 -3.85 8.90
N VAL A 61 -8.08 -3.88 8.85
CA VAL A 61 -7.30 -4.86 8.09
C VAL A 61 -7.53 -6.29 8.59
N THR A 62 -7.56 -6.51 9.90
CA THR A 62 -7.62 -7.88 10.46
C THR A 62 -8.96 -8.56 10.17
N PRO A 63 -10.14 -7.95 10.45
CA PRO A 63 -11.42 -8.56 10.07
C PRO A 63 -11.59 -8.69 8.56
N HIS A 64 -11.05 -7.76 7.76
CA HIS A 64 -11.11 -7.86 6.30
C HIS A 64 -10.30 -9.06 5.78
N VAL A 65 -9.05 -9.25 6.24
CA VAL A 65 -8.25 -10.44 5.89
C VAL A 65 -8.91 -11.73 6.39
N LEU A 66 -9.51 -11.73 7.59
CA LEU A 66 -10.26 -12.89 8.08
C LEU A 66 -11.48 -13.22 7.21
N TYR A 67 -12.27 -12.20 6.82
CA TYR A 67 -13.41 -12.37 5.92
C TYR A 67 -13.01 -13.06 4.61
N ILE A 68 -11.91 -12.58 4.00
CA ILE A 68 -11.32 -13.06 2.75
C ILE A 68 -10.84 -14.53 2.83
N ASN A 69 -10.46 -15.02 4.01
CA ASN A 69 -9.97 -16.39 4.18
C ASN A 69 -11.05 -17.38 4.63
N PHE A 70 -12.07 -16.93 5.38
CA PHE A 70 -13.05 -17.82 6.02
C PHE A 70 -14.45 -17.82 5.41
N TYR A 71 -14.81 -16.82 4.61
CA TYR A 71 -16.07 -16.81 3.85
C TYR A 71 -15.81 -17.19 2.39
N GLU A 72 -16.82 -17.70 1.70
CA GLU A 72 -16.74 -17.92 0.26
C GLU A 72 -16.89 -16.56 -0.45
N LEU A 73 -15.75 -15.99 -0.86
CA LEU A 73 -15.69 -14.82 -1.73
C LEU A 73 -16.15 -15.28 -3.11
N ASP A 74 -17.39 -14.95 -3.49
CA ASP A 74 -17.91 -15.10 -4.86
C ASP A 74 -17.22 -14.08 -5.78
N TYR A 75 -15.96 -14.42 -6.07
CA TYR A 75 -14.97 -13.61 -6.75
C TYR A 75 -15.08 -13.65 -8.28
N ALA A 76 -16.33 -13.72 -8.75
CA ALA A 76 -16.74 -13.15 -10.02
C ALA A 76 -17.25 -11.72 -9.82
N SER A 77 -18.13 -11.50 -8.82
CA SER A 77 -18.93 -10.26 -8.69
C SER A 77 -18.10 -9.02 -8.37
N ASP A 78 -17.34 -9.01 -7.27
CA ASP A 78 -16.59 -7.81 -6.84
C ASP A 78 -15.42 -7.47 -7.77
N LEU A 79 -14.81 -8.46 -8.44
CA LEU A 79 -13.68 -8.24 -9.34
C LEU A 79 -14.13 -7.81 -10.74
N ALA A 80 -15.26 -8.34 -11.24
CA ALA A 80 -15.90 -7.80 -12.43
C ALA A 80 -16.33 -6.35 -12.21
N MET A 81 -16.96 -6.06 -11.06
CA MET A 81 -17.37 -4.70 -10.69
C MET A 81 -16.19 -3.71 -10.51
N LEU A 82 -14.95 -4.20 -10.32
CA LEU A 82 -13.75 -3.34 -10.32
C LEU A 82 -13.15 -3.13 -11.73
N LEU A 83 -13.31 -4.10 -12.64
CA LEU A 83 -12.86 -4.01 -14.03
C LEU A 83 -13.82 -3.17 -14.90
N GLU A 84 -15.12 -3.36 -14.70
CA GLU A 84 -16.20 -2.81 -15.55
C GLU A 84 -16.42 -1.30 -15.38
N ILE A 85 -15.97 -0.70 -14.28
CA ILE A 85 -16.17 0.74 -14.00
C ILE A 85 -15.25 1.65 -14.82
N TYR A 86 -14.11 1.17 -15.34
CA TYR A 86 -13.12 2.03 -16.00
C TYR A 86 -12.51 1.56 -17.32
N ASP A 87 -12.66 0.31 -17.78
CA ASP A 87 -11.98 -0.16 -19.00
C ASP A 87 -12.64 0.36 -20.30
N PHE A 88 -12.45 1.65 -20.59
CA PHE A 88 -13.00 2.32 -21.77
C PHE A 88 -12.12 2.13 -23.02
N PRO A 89 -12.70 1.93 -24.21
CA PRO A 89 -11.95 1.72 -25.45
C PRO A 89 -11.13 2.95 -25.84
N PRO A 90 -9.94 2.78 -26.43
CA PRO A 90 -8.96 3.86 -26.61
C PRO A 90 -9.50 5.04 -27.41
N TYR A 91 -9.60 6.20 -26.76
CA TYR A 91 -10.15 7.41 -27.33
C TYR A 91 -9.28 7.90 -28.49
N GLY A 92 -9.86 7.92 -29.69
CA GLY A 92 -9.16 8.23 -30.95
C GLY A 92 -8.03 7.25 -31.30
N GLY A 93 -7.89 6.12 -30.60
CA GLY A 93 -6.75 5.21 -30.72
C GLY A 93 -5.48 5.63 -29.95
N TYR A 94 -5.54 6.67 -29.10
CA TYR A 94 -4.36 7.21 -28.41
C TYR A 94 -4.32 6.96 -26.90
N PHE A 95 -5.47 7.02 -26.21
CA PHE A 95 -5.54 6.91 -24.76
C PHE A 95 -6.72 6.04 -24.30
N ASP A 96 -6.42 4.94 -23.62
CA ASP A 96 -7.35 4.10 -22.86
C ASP A 96 -7.09 4.22 -21.35
N ALA A 97 -7.88 3.51 -20.55
CA ALA A 97 -7.72 3.44 -19.10
C ALA A 97 -6.32 2.94 -18.67
N HIS A 98 -5.75 2.00 -19.43
CA HIS A 98 -4.45 1.41 -19.17
C HIS A 98 -3.30 2.43 -19.35
N SER A 99 -3.38 3.27 -20.39
CA SER A 99 -2.43 4.37 -20.64
C SER A 99 -2.46 5.44 -19.55
N ILE A 100 -3.64 5.76 -19.03
CA ILE A 100 -3.82 6.71 -17.91
C ILE A 100 -3.27 6.12 -16.61
N TRP A 101 -3.43 4.81 -16.38
CA TRP A 101 -2.83 4.10 -15.26
C TRP A 101 -1.29 4.16 -15.28
N HIS A 102 -0.66 3.97 -16.45
CA HIS A 102 0.80 4.14 -16.61
C HIS A 102 1.24 5.58 -16.32
N LEU A 103 0.50 6.59 -16.81
CA LEU A 103 0.81 8.00 -16.51
C LEU A 103 0.68 8.32 -15.00
N ALA A 104 -0.38 7.84 -14.36
CA ALA A 104 -0.61 8.04 -12.93
C ALA A 104 0.48 7.40 -12.06
N THR A 105 0.93 6.19 -12.40
CA THR A 105 1.99 5.49 -11.67
C THR A 105 3.37 6.12 -11.87
N VAL A 106 3.66 6.70 -13.03
CA VAL A 106 4.87 7.54 -13.24
C VAL A 106 4.86 8.79 -12.35
N LEU A 107 3.75 9.53 -12.33
CA LEU A 107 3.62 10.73 -11.47
C LEU A 107 3.74 10.39 -9.98
N LEU A 108 3.07 9.31 -9.55
CA LEU A 108 3.16 8.78 -8.19
C LEU A 108 4.60 8.40 -7.81
N THR A 109 5.37 7.81 -8.73
CA THR A 109 6.78 7.45 -8.51
C THR A 109 7.66 8.68 -8.24
N ILE A 110 7.44 9.79 -8.96
CA ILE A 110 8.19 11.05 -8.77
C ILE A 110 7.88 11.68 -7.39
N LEU A 111 6.61 11.68 -6.99
CA LEU A 111 6.18 12.14 -5.67
C LEU A 111 6.76 11.27 -4.54
N TRP A 112 6.71 9.95 -4.71
CA TRP A 112 7.21 8.97 -3.75
C TRP A 112 8.73 9.06 -3.57
N TRP A 113 9.49 9.22 -4.66
CA TRP A 113 10.94 9.47 -4.60
C TRP A 113 11.28 10.76 -3.84
N SER A 114 10.54 11.84 -4.11
CA SER A 114 10.74 13.13 -3.43
C SER A 114 10.50 12.98 -1.92
N PHE A 115 9.39 12.36 -1.51
CA PHE A 115 9.09 12.07 -0.11
C PHE A 115 10.16 11.22 0.58
N ILE A 116 10.70 10.19 -0.08
CA ILE A 116 11.78 9.36 0.47
C ILE A 116 13.06 10.16 0.70
N ARG A 117 13.47 11.00 -0.25
CA ARG A 117 14.64 11.88 -0.09
C ARG A 117 14.43 12.81 1.11
N ASP A 118 13.27 13.45 1.19
CA ASP A 118 13.01 14.49 2.18
C ASP A 118 12.92 13.92 3.61
N ASP A 119 12.35 12.71 3.80
CA ASP A 119 12.42 11.97 5.09
C ASP A 119 13.85 11.54 5.44
N ALA A 120 14.67 11.13 4.46
CA ALA A 120 16.06 10.76 4.69
C ALA A 120 16.93 11.96 5.09
N GLU A 121 16.76 13.11 4.45
CA GLU A 121 17.42 14.38 4.80
C GLU A 121 16.97 14.87 6.19
N PHE A 122 15.67 14.86 6.47
CA PHE A 122 15.12 15.21 7.78
C PHE A 122 15.73 14.37 8.91
N ARG A 123 15.71 13.03 8.77
CA ARG A 123 16.30 12.07 9.72
C ARG A 123 17.80 12.31 9.93
N THR A 124 18.54 12.53 8.85
CA THR A 124 19.99 12.81 8.93
C THR A 124 20.24 14.10 9.69
N SER A 125 19.46 15.16 9.42
CA SER A 125 19.59 16.45 10.10
C SER A 125 19.26 16.39 11.60
N SER A 126 18.27 15.59 12.01
CA SER A 126 17.84 15.49 13.40
C SER A 126 18.83 14.66 14.25
N ILE A 127 19.39 13.59 13.68
CA ILE A 127 20.49 12.82 14.29
C ILE A 127 21.73 13.71 14.46
N LEU A 128 22.12 14.48 13.43
CA LEU A 128 23.27 15.40 13.50
C LEU A 128 23.06 16.52 14.53
N LYS A 129 21.86 17.10 14.63
CA LYS A 129 21.54 18.07 15.70
C LYS A 129 21.65 17.42 17.09
N LYS A 130 21.04 16.25 17.29
CA LYS A 130 21.04 15.52 18.57
C LYS A 130 22.45 15.12 19.03
N SER A 131 23.33 14.74 18.10
CA SER A 131 24.74 14.42 18.43
C SER A 131 25.52 15.66 18.89
N LYS A 132 25.38 16.80 18.19
CA LYS A 132 26.03 18.07 18.56
C LYS A 132 25.58 18.57 19.93
N THR A 133 24.29 18.46 20.26
CA THR A 133 23.76 18.85 21.58
C THR A 133 24.25 17.94 22.72
N LYS A 134 24.64 16.68 22.43
CA LYS A 134 25.19 15.76 23.45
C LYS A 134 26.71 15.87 23.61
N ALA A 135 27.39 16.61 22.73
CA ALA A 135 28.84 16.79 22.74
C ALA A 135 29.27 18.16 23.30
N LYS A 136 28.36 18.86 23.99
CA LYS A 136 28.54 20.19 24.58
C LYS A 136 27.95 20.21 25.99
#